data_AF-A0A918DPM8-F1
#
_entry.id   AF-A0A918DPM8-F1
#
_cell.length_a   1.000
_cell.length_b   1.000
_cell.length_c   1.000
_cell.angle_alpha   90.00
_cell.angle_beta   90.00
_cell.angle_gamma   90.00
#
_symmetry.space_group_name_H-M   'P 1'
#
loop_
_entity.id
_entity.type
_entity.pdbx_description
1 polymer ?
#
loop_
_entity_poly.entity_id
_entity_poly.type
_entity_poly.pdbx_seq_one_letter_code
_entity_poly.pdbx_strand_id
1 'polypeptide(L)'
;MDIILDNDASYEQVVEALKRCGAEEAVCCRTEALFGLAKSALVREKIAGVTIQLLDADGYAIRQVTSRRRDENASQGDALNDRQVAVVKALEKVLAYCRKEGVQLVGYSDELVALPAHVKPEDIATASARDIDTRGVYRGAEALMFDPGSDLCKVLG
;
A
#
# COMPACT_ATOMS: atom_id res chain seq x y z
N MET A 1 15.59 -25.64 4.88
CA MET A 1 16.64 -24.91 5.64
C MET A 1 16.79 -23.55 5.00
N ASP A 2 16.82 -22.47 5.78
CA ASP A 2 16.96 -21.12 5.22
C ASP A 2 18.32 -20.92 4.56
N ILE A 3 18.34 -20.19 3.46
CA ILE A 3 19.55 -19.91 2.67
C ILE A 3 20.06 -18.53 3.06
N ILE A 4 21.16 -18.47 3.79
CA ILE A 4 21.80 -17.21 4.16
C ILE A 4 22.73 -16.77 3.01
N LEU A 5 22.49 -15.58 2.47
CA LEU A 5 23.35 -14.99 1.45
C LEU A 5 24.58 -14.33 2.10
N ASP A 6 25.75 -14.58 1.51
CA ASP A 6 26.99 -13.86 1.85
C ASP A 6 26.87 -12.38 1.51
N ASN A 7 27.53 -11.52 2.29
CA ASN A 7 27.43 -10.05 2.17
C ASN A 7 27.88 -9.51 0.80
N ASP A 8 28.73 -10.25 0.09
CA ASP A 8 29.26 -9.89 -1.24
C ASP A 8 28.68 -10.76 -2.37
N ALA A 9 27.54 -11.41 -2.13
CA ALA A 9 26.91 -12.25 -3.13
C ALA A 9 26.53 -11.45 -4.38
N SER A 10 27.04 -11.91 -5.52
CA SER A 10 26.74 -11.38 -6.84
C SER A 10 25.29 -11.65 -7.25
N TYR A 11 24.80 -10.90 -8.25
CA TYR A 11 23.44 -11.08 -8.76
C TYR A 11 23.15 -12.52 -9.19
N GLU A 12 24.10 -13.19 -9.83
CA GLU A 12 23.95 -14.57 -10.26
C GLU A 12 23.78 -15.54 -9.08
N GLN A 13 24.58 -15.36 -8.02
CA GLN A 13 24.47 -16.15 -6.79
C GLN A 13 23.13 -15.93 -6.07
N VAL A 14 22.63 -14.69 -6.07
CA VAL A 14 21.31 -14.38 -5.50
C VAL A 14 20.19 -15.03 -6.29
N VAL A 15 20.23 -14.98 -7.62
CA VAL A 15 19.25 -15.66 -8.48
C VAL A 15 19.30 -17.18 -8.28
N GLU A 16 20.50 -17.75 -8.16
CA GLU A 16 20.66 -19.19 -7.92
C GLU A 16 20.09 -19.59 -6.55
N ALA A 17 20.36 -18.82 -5.51
CA ALA A 17 19.78 -19.02 -4.18
C ALA A 17 18.24 -18.95 -4.21
N LEU A 18 17.67 -17.95 -4.89
CA LEU A 18 16.22 -17.80 -5.04
C LEU A 18 15.58 -18.96 -5.82
N LYS A 19 16.27 -19.53 -6.82
CA LYS A 19 15.78 -20.68 -7.59
C LYS A 19 15.87 -22.01 -6.83
N ARG A 20 16.85 -22.14 -5.94
CA ARG A 20 17.03 -23.32 -5.07
C ARG A 20 16.09 -23.29 -3.86
N CYS A 21 15.59 -22.12 -3.48
CA CYS A 21 14.72 -21.93 -2.33
C CYS A 21 13.35 -22.59 -2.53
N GLY A 22 12.99 -23.50 -1.62
CA GLY A 22 11.69 -24.16 -1.57
C GLY A 22 10.56 -23.28 -1.00
N ALA A 23 9.31 -23.76 -1.08
CA ALA A 23 8.12 -23.01 -0.68
C ALA A 23 8.03 -22.70 0.84
N GLU A 24 8.74 -23.44 1.67
CA GLU A 24 8.81 -23.25 3.13
C GLU A 24 10.17 -22.72 3.59
N GLU A 25 11.02 -22.29 2.66
CA GLU A 25 12.36 -21.77 2.95
C GLU A 25 12.40 -20.26 2.72
N ALA A 26 13.27 -19.58 3.46
CA ALA A 26 13.56 -18.16 3.25
C ALA A 26 15.00 -17.95 2.78
N VAL A 27 15.18 -16.96 1.91
CA VAL A 27 16.49 -16.41 1.55
C VAL A 27 16.78 -15.23 2.47
N CYS A 28 17.75 -15.40 3.36
CA CYS A 28 18.09 -14.44 4.39
C CYS A 28 19.25 -13.54 3.95
N CYS A 29 19.05 -12.23 4.02
CA CYS A 29 19.99 -11.17 3.73
C CYS A 29 20.42 -10.51 5.05
N ARG A 30 21.68 -10.07 5.16
CA ARG A 30 22.17 -9.32 6.33
C ARG A 30 22.31 -7.81 6.09
N THR A 31 22.24 -7.39 4.82
CA THR A 31 22.37 -5.97 4.45
C THR A 31 21.18 -5.54 3.59
N GLU A 32 20.79 -4.27 3.73
CA GLU A 32 19.72 -3.70 2.90
C GLU A 32 20.06 -3.71 1.41
N ALA A 33 21.34 -3.55 1.05
CA ALA A 33 21.80 -3.60 -0.33
C ALA A 33 21.51 -4.97 -0.96
N LEU A 34 21.81 -6.07 -0.25
CA LEU A 34 21.51 -7.43 -0.70
C LEU A 34 20.03 -7.71 -0.73
N PHE A 35 19.28 -7.23 0.25
CA PHE A 35 17.83 -7.36 0.27
C PHE A 35 17.19 -6.65 -0.93
N GLY A 36 17.66 -5.45 -1.27
CA GLY A 36 17.25 -4.72 -2.46
C GLY A 36 17.58 -5.46 -3.76
N LEU A 37 18.80 -6.00 -3.85
CA LEU A 37 19.24 -6.80 -4.99
C LEU A 37 18.36 -8.05 -5.16
N ALA A 38 18.13 -8.82 -4.09
CA ALA A 38 17.31 -10.02 -4.12
C ALA A 38 15.84 -9.71 -4.47
N LYS A 39 15.29 -8.59 -3.98
CA LYS A 39 13.96 -8.11 -4.38
C LYS A 39 13.91 -7.77 -5.87
N SER A 40 14.94 -7.11 -6.40
CA SER A 40 15.01 -6.81 -7.84
C SER A 40 15.12 -8.08 -8.69
N ALA A 41 15.87 -9.07 -8.22
CA ALA A 41 16.03 -10.37 -8.86
C ALA A 41 14.71 -11.16 -8.90
N LEU A 42 13.91 -11.16 -7.82
CA LEU A 42 12.57 -11.77 -7.81
C LEU A 42 11.68 -11.22 -8.93
N VAL A 43 11.65 -9.89 -9.07
CA VAL A 43 10.80 -9.21 -10.06
C VAL A 43 11.32 -9.45 -11.47
N ARG A 44 12.63 -9.33 -11.68
CA ARG A 44 13.26 -9.45 -13.00
C ARG A 44 13.20 -10.87 -13.56
N GLU A 45 13.46 -11.87 -12.72
CA GLU A 45 13.46 -13.29 -13.10
C GLU A 45 12.06 -13.93 -12.96
N LYS A 46 11.07 -13.18 -12.47
CA LYS A 46 9.69 -13.64 -12.22
C LYS A 46 9.63 -14.90 -11.33
N ILE A 47 10.53 -14.98 -10.35
CA ILE A 47 10.59 -16.10 -9.40
C ILE A 47 9.45 -15.94 -8.39
N ALA A 48 8.66 -16.99 -8.20
CA ALA A 48 7.47 -16.96 -7.36
C ALA A 48 7.36 -18.18 -6.43
N GLY A 49 6.77 -17.96 -5.26
CA GLY A 49 6.72 -18.90 -4.14
C GLY A 49 7.98 -18.86 -3.27
N VAL A 50 8.67 -17.72 -3.20
CA VAL A 50 9.95 -17.57 -2.48
C VAL A 50 9.85 -16.40 -1.50
N THR A 51 10.37 -16.61 -0.29
CA THR A 51 10.43 -15.60 0.76
C THR A 51 11.85 -15.07 0.89
N ILE A 52 12.01 -13.75 0.97
CA ILE A 52 13.26 -13.07 1.31
C ILE A 52 13.10 -12.39 2.65
N GLN A 53 14.08 -12.55 3.54
CA GLN A 53 14.15 -11.89 4.83
C GLN A 53 15.42 -11.04 4.93
N LEU A 54 15.31 -9.88 5.57
CA LEU A 54 16.44 -9.10 6.07
C LEU A 54 16.57 -9.38 7.56
N LEU A 55 17.72 -9.88 7.98
CA LEU A 55 18.02 -10.18 9.37
C LEU A 55 18.79 -9.01 10.01
N ASP A 56 18.57 -8.80 11.30
CA ASP A 56 19.42 -7.95 12.14
C ASP A 56 20.67 -8.70 12.63
N ALA A 57 21.45 -8.03 13.49
CA ALA A 57 22.67 -8.58 14.07
C ALA A 57 22.42 -9.78 15.00
N ASP A 58 21.21 -9.85 15.59
CA ASP A 58 20.78 -10.89 16.51
C ASP A 58 20.12 -12.08 15.77
N GLY A 59 19.99 -11.97 14.44
CA GLY A 59 19.43 -13.01 13.58
C GLY A 59 17.91 -12.97 13.44
N TYR A 60 17.25 -11.92 13.91
CA TYR A 60 15.80 -11.74 13.75
C TYR A 60 15.46 -11.07 12.43
N ALA A 61 14.36 -11.50 11.81
CA ALA A 61 13.87 -10.90 10.58
C ALA A 61 13.22 -9.52 10.85
N ILE A 62 13.89 -8.45 10.41
CA ILE A 62 13.40 -7.07 10.52
C ILE A 62 12.57 -6.64 9.30
N ARG A 63 12.75 -7.29 8.15
CA ARG A 63 11.90 -7.12 6.96
C ARG A 63 11.74 -8.43 6.22
N GLN A 64 10.57 -8.67 5.65
CA GLN A 64 10.29 -9.85 4.84
C GLN A 64 9.47 -9.48 3.60
N VAL A 65 9.79 -10.08 2.46
CA VAL A 65 8.99 -10.02 1.24
C VAL A 65 8.82 -11.43 0.70
N THR A 66 7.58 -11.86 0.53
CA THR A 66 7.26 -13.14 -0.10
C THR A 66 6.69 -12.90 -1.48
N SER A 67 7.37 -13.41 -2.50
CA SER A 67 6.81 -13.50 -3.85
C SER A 67 5.79 -14.62 -3.85
N ARG A 68 4.50 -14.30 -3.87
CA ARG A 68 3.45 -15.31 -3.99
C ARG A 68 3.38 -15.79 -5.43
N ARG A 69 3.27 -17.12 -5.63
CA ARG A 69 2.82 -17.63 -6.92
C ARG A 69 1.46 -17.00 -7.18
N ARG A 70 1.26 -16.52 -8.41
CA ARG A 70 -0.09 -16.28 -8.90
C ARG A 70 -0.71 -17.68 -8.97
N ASP A 71 -1.26 -18.15 -7.86
CA ASP A 71 -2.19 -19.26 -7.89
C ASP A 71 -3.26 -18.86 -8.90
N GLU A 72 -3.53 -19.74 -9.86
CA GLU A 72 -4.69 -19.62 -10.75
C GLU A 72 -6.02 -19.58 -9.96
N ASN A 73 -5.95 -19.76 -8.64
CA ASN A 73 -7.04 -19.67 -7.67
C ASN A 73 -6.93 -18.47 -6.70
N ALA A 74 -6.09 -17.46 -6.97
CA ALA A 74 -6.21 -16.16 -6.31
C ALA A 74 -7.48 -15.47 -6.84
N SER A 75 -8.61 -15.85 -6.22
CA SER A 75 -9.88 -15.16 -6.11
C SER A 75 -10.11 -13.99 -7.07
N GLN A 76 -11.11 -14.12 -7.93
CA GLN A 76 -11.82 -13.02 -8.62
C GLN A 76 -12.46 -11.99 -7.64
N GLY A 77 -11.90 -11.78 -6.44
CA GLY A 77 -12.57 -11.13 -5.32
C GLY A 77 -11.95 -9.82 -4.84
N ASP A 78 -10.71 -9.48 -5.21
CA ASP A 78 -10.01 -8.32 -4.60
C ASP A 78 -9.54 -7.26 -5.61
N ALA A 79 -9.78 -7.50 -6.90
CA ALA A 79 -9.56 -6.51 -7.95
C ALA A 79 -10.87 -6.24 -8.66
N LEU A 80 -11.25 -4.96 -8.76
CA LEU A 80 -12.39 -4.55 -9.57
C LEU A 80 -12.16 -4.98 -11.03
N ASN A 81 -13.15 -5.64 -11.62
CA ASN A 81 -13.11 -5.97 -13.04
C ASN A 81 -13.18 -4.69 -13.89
N ASP A 82 -12.81 -4.77 -15.17
CA ASP A 82 -12.74 -3.60 -16.06
C ASP A 82 -14.04 -2.81 -16.14
N ARG A 83 -15.19 -3.50 -16.03
CA ARG A 83 -16.51 -2.87 -16.01
C ARG A 83 -16.75 -2.10 -14.72
N GLN A 84 -16.38 -2.66 -13.57
CA GLN A 84 -16.44 -1.99 -12.27
C GLN A 84 -15.50 -0.79 -12.22
N VAL A 85 -14.28 -0.91 -12.77
CA VAL A 85 -13.34 0.21 -12.90
C VAL A 85 -13.92 1.32 -13.79
N ALA A 86 -14.61 0.98 -14.88
CA ALA A 86 -15.27 1.97 -15.73
C ALA A 86 -16.39 2.72 -14.98
N VAL A 87 -17.15 2.03 -14.12
CA VAL A 87 -18.17 2.64 -13.27
C VAL A 87 -17.53 3.60 -12.25
N VAL A 88 -16.46 3.19 -11.58
CA VAL A 88 -15.72 4.07 -10.65
C VAL A 88 -15.23 5.34 -11.35
N LYS A 89 -14.65 5.22 -12.56
CA LYS A 89 -14.23 6.39 -13.35
C LYS A 89 -15.38 7.31 -13.75
N ALA A 90 -16.58 6.75 -13.98
CA ALA A 90 -17.77 7.55 -14.27
C ALA A 90 -18.23 8.31 -13.02
N LEU A 91 -18.24 7.65 -11.85
CA LEU A 91 -18.55 8.27 -10.57
C LEU A 91 -17.58 9.41 -10.25
N GLU A 92 -16.27 9.21 -10.43
CA GLU A 92 -15.26 10.25 -10.24
C GLU A 92 -15.53 11.50 -11.09
N LYS A 93 -15.94 11.32 -12.36
CA LYS A 93 -16.31 12.45 -13.22
C LYS A 93 -17.52 13.20 -12.68
N VAL A 94 -18.56 12.49 -12.23
CA VAL A 94 -19.76 13.10 -11.65
C VAL A 94 -19.41 13.90 -10.40
N LEU A 95 -18.62 13.33 -9.49
CA LEU A 95 -18.14 14.02 -8.28
C LEU A 95 -17.36 15.29 -8.64
N ALA A 96 -16.53 15.25 -9.69
CA ALA A 96 -15.81 16.42 -10.18
C ALA A 96 -16.74 17.51 -10.75
N TYR A 97 -17.83 17.13 -11.42
CA TYR A 97 -18.85 18.09 -11.87
C TYR A 97 -19.59 18.74 -10.70
N CYS A 98 -19.98 17.96 -9.69
CA CYS A 98 -20.60 18.52 -8.48
C CYS A 98 -19.72 19.58 -7.83
N ARG A 99 -18.41 19.31 -7.71
CA ARG A 99 -17.45 20.28 -7.15
C ARG A 99 -17.35 21.57 -7.98
N LYS A 100 -17.40 21.47 -9.32
CA LYS A 100 -17.37 22.66 -10.21
C LYS A 100 -18.59 23.55 -10.04
N GLU A 101 -19.76 22.96 -9.79
CA GLU A 101 -21.00 23.68 -9.53
C GLU A 101 -21.14 24.14 -8.06
N GLY A 102 -20.08 24.00 -7.25
CA GLY A 102 -20.09 24.42 -5.85
C GLY A 102 -20.92 23.50 -4.96
N VAL A 103 -21.07 22.22 -5.32
CA VAL A 103 -21.75 21.20 -4.53
C VAL A 103 -20.73 20.20 -3.98
N GLN A 104 -20.72 20.04 -2.66
CA GLN A 104 -19.94 19.05 -1.93
C GLN A 104 -20.85 17.88 -1.53
N LEU A 105 -20.36 16.65 -1.69
CA LEU A 105 -21.07 15.45 -1.27
C LEU A 105 -20.38 14.86 -0.05
N VAL A 106 -21.16 14.55 0.99
CA VAL A 106 -20.70 13.96 2.26
C VAL A 106 -21.42 12.63 2.45
N GLY A 107 -20.65 11.55 2.58
CA GLY A 107 -21.19 10.21 2.84
C GLY A 107 -21.38 9.97 4.33
N TYR A 108 -22.63 9.69 4.72
CA TYR A 108 -22.98 9.12 6.02
C TYR A 108 -23.22 7.61 5.88
N SER A 109 -23.37 6.90 7.00
CA SER A 109 -23.54 5.44 7.03
C SER A 109 -24.80 4.94 6.33
N ASP A 110 -25.83 5.78 6.29
CA ASP A 110 -27.16 5.53 5.77
C ASP A 110 -27.41 6.28 4.45
N GLU A 111 -26.89 7.51 4.31
CA GLU A 111 -27.22 8.38 3.18
C GLU A 111 -26.05 9.23 2.66
N LEU A 112 -26.20 9.73 1.42
CA LEU A 112 -25.28 10.68 0.79
C LEU A 112 -25.94 12.08 0.79
N VAL A 113 -25.33 13.04 1.48
CA VAL A 113 -25.87 14.40 1.63
C VAL A 113 -25.11 15.38 0.73
N ALA A 114 -25.84 16.23 0.01
CA ALA A 114 -25.27 17.30 -0.80
C ALA A 114 -25.35 18.65 -0.07
N LEU A 115 -24.23 19.37 -0.04
CA LEU A 115 -24.08 20.65 0.64
C LEU A 115 -23.42 21.68 -0.28
N PRO A 116 -23.67 22.98 -0.09
CA PRO A 116 -22.89 24.01 -0.76
C PRO A 116 -21.41 23.95 -0.35
N ALA A 117 -20.50 24.11 -1.31
CA ALA A 117 -19.05 23.96 -1.13
C ALA A 117 -18.40 24.98 -0.17
N HIS A 118 -19.13 26.00 0.27
CA HIS A 118 -18.66 26.98 1.25
C HIS A 118 -18.93 26.56 2.70
N VAL A 119 -19.73 25.52 2.92
CA VAL A 119 -20.00 25.01 4.27
C VAL A 119 -18.91 24.02 4.63
N LYS A 120 -18.19 24.29 5.72
CA LYS A 120 -17.08 23.44 6.12
C LYS A 120 -17.62 22.13 6.72
N PRO A 121 -16.98 20.98 6.42
CA PRO A 121 -17.39 19.69 6.99
C PRO A 121 -17.29 19.68 8.53
N GLU A 122 -16.40 20.50 9.10
CA GLU A 122 -16.23 20.71 10.55
C GLU A 122 -17.46 21.33 11.22
N ASP A 123 -18.24 22.12 10.48
CA ASP A 123 -19.43 22.81 11.01
C ASP A 123 -20.65 21.87 11.14
N ILE A 124 -20.56 20.63 10.63
CA ILE A 124 -21.67 19.68 10.51
C ILE A 124 -21.33 18.31 11.14
N ALA A 125 -20.05 18.01 11.41
CA ALA A 125 -19.61 16.68 11.80
C ALA A 125 -19.79 16.38 13.31
N THR A 126 -20.87 15.69 13.67
CA THR A 126 -21.05 15.08 15.01
C THR A 126 -20.73 13.57 15.04
N ALA A 127 -20.45 12.93 13.90
CA ALA A 127 -20.25 11.47 13.84
C ALA A 127 -19.16 11.05 12.85
N SER A 128 -18.46 9.98 13.23
CA SER A 128 -17.33 9.36 12.55
C SER A 128 -17.67 8.89 11.13
N ALA A 129 -17.29 9.68 10.13
CA ALA A 129 -17.34 9.29 8.73
C ALA A 129 -16.19 8.32 8.40
N ARG A 130 -16.51 7.19 7.76
CA ARG A 130 -15.51 6.19 7.34
C ARG A 130 -14.80 6.62 6.07
N ASP A 131 -13.49 6.38 6.03
CA ASP A 131 -12.63 6.67 4.91
C ASP A 131 -12.92 5.73 3.72
N ILE A 132 -12.96 6.30 2.51
CA ILE A 132 -13.17 5.57 1.25
C ILE A 132 -11.93 5.84 0.40
N ASP A 133 -11.11 4.79 0.22
CA ASP A 133 -9.89 4.88 -0.57
C ASP A 133 -10.21 5.15 -2.05
N THR A 134 -10.00 6.40 -2.47
CA THR A 134 -10.33 6.91 -3.81
C THR A 134 -9.14 7.67 -4.40
N ARG A 135 -7.93 7.08 -4.41
CA ARG A 135 -6.77 7.62 -5.17
C ARG A 135 -6.60 9.15 -5.10
N GLY A 136 -6.87 9.76 -3.94
CA GLY A 136 -6.71 11.20 -3.68
C GLY A 136 -7.84 12.14 -4.13
N VAL A 137 -9.02 11.65 -4.53
CA VAL A 137 -10.15 12.51 -4.96
C VAL A 137 -11.11 12.85 -3.81
N TYR A 138 -11.26 11.93 -2.86
CA TYR A 138 -11.92 12.11 -1.56
C TYR A 138 -10.86 12.12 -0.46
N ARG A 139 -11.01 13.01 0.53
CA ARG A 139 -10.23 12.97 1.78
C ARG A 139 -11.23 12.84 2.93
N GLY A 140 -11.20 11.70 3.63
CA GLY A 140 -11.90 11.54 4.90
C GLY A 140 -11.28 12.42 5.99
N ALA A 141 -12.06 12.75 7.02
CA ALA A 141 -11.62 13.62 8.13
C ALA A 141 -10.43 13.06 8.92
N GLU A 142 -10.17 11.75 8.88
CA GLU A 142 -8.99 11.14 9.51
C GLU A 142 -7.66 11.53 8.83
N ALA A 143 -7.67 11.97 7.57
CA ALA A 143 -6.46 12.43 6.87
C ALA A 143 -5.93 13.77 7.40
N LEU A 144 -6.67 14.45 8.29
CA LEU A 144 -6.24 15.68 8.95
C LEU A 144 -5.56 15.44 10.31
N MET A 145 -5.53 14.20 10.82
CA MET A 145 -4.95 13.91 12.14
C MET A 145 -3.52 13.34 12.12
N PHE A 146 -2.97 13.02 10.94
CA PHE A 146 -1.59 12.53 10.82
C PHE A 146 -0.84 13.22 9.67
N ASP A 147 -0.47 14.49 9.88
CA ASP A 147 0.71 15.08 9.26
C ASP A 147 1.83 15.14 10.32
N PRO A 148 2.79 14.19 10.35
CA PRO A 148 3.97 14.30 11.18
C PRO A 148 4.99 15.22 10.51
N GLY A 149 4.63 16.49 10.24
CA GLY A 149 5.53 17.40 9.54
C GLY A 149 4.96 18.72 9.04
N SER A 150 4.36 19.55 9.90
CA SER A 150 4.37 21.00 9.67
C SER A 150 4.18 21.79 10.97
N ASP A 151 5.29 22.34 11.46
CA ASP A 151 5.43 23.50 12.34
C ASP A 151 4.56 23.61 13.60
N LEU A 152 5.07 23.08 14.72
CA LEU A 152 4.79 23.62 16.07
C LEU A 152 5.95 23.31 17.02
N CYS A 153 7.18 23.64 16.60
CA CYS A 153 8.30 23.84 17.51
C CYS A 153 8.54 25.35 17.67
N LYS A 154 7.62 26.03 18.38
CA LYS A 154 7.87 27.30 19.05
C LYS A 154 6.81 27.52 20.11
N VAL A 155 7.27 27.98 21.27
CA VAL A 155 6.52 28.40 22.47
C VAL A 155 6.27 27.29 23.51
N LEU A 156 7.35 26.91 24.18
CA LEU A 156 7.33 26.84 25.64
C LEU A 156 8.17 28.01 26.15
N GLY A 157 7.47 29.03 26.63
CA GLY A 157 7.93 30.21 27.36
C GLY A 157 6.73 30.77 28.08
#